data_AF-A0A0G0W1B3-F1
#
_entry.id   AF-A0A0G0W1B3-F1
#
_cell.length_a   1.000
_cell.length_b   1.000
_cell.length_c   1.000
_cell.angle_alpha   90.00
_cell.angle_beta   90.00
_cell.angle_gamma   90.00
#
_symmetry.space_group_name_H-M   'P 1'
#
loop_
_entity.id
_entity.type
_entity.pdbx_description
1 polymer ?
#
loop_
_entity_poly.entity_id
_entity_poly.type
_entity_poly.pdbx_seq_one_letter_code
_entity_poly.pdbx_strand_id
1 'polypeptide(L)'
;MLTSQHTKIKVTPGLSNNKLMDSEKSQKEESMEAWLEVLIGTVLGLVVGAGSTYIFMVRSPKKPPMSYKDFKETFHDSMSDNLIMGTLREMYRGDKPYPRWKDIAKVYLARKADIPPIQSYVLWTLAVKYKKQREVLKVYPACEKTARGVERGVPFSKAEPRN
;
A
#
# COMPACT_ATOMS: atom_id res chain seq x y z
N MET A 1 59.49 -18.42 -84.97
CA MET A 1 60.46 -19.37 -84.39
C MET A 1 60.08 -19.60 -82.94
N LEU A 2 59.83 -20.87 -82.59
CA LEU A 2 59.49 -21.36 -81.24
C LEU A 2 60.73 -21.38 -80.35
N THR A 3 60.55 -21.12 -79.05
CA THR A 3 61.13 -21.87 -77.92
C THR A 3 60.45 -21.37 -76.65
N SER A 4 59.61 -22.21 -76.05
CA SER A 4 59.88 -22.99 -74.82
C SER A 4 59.73 -22.17 -73.54
N GLN A 5 58.89 -22.67 -72.62
CA GLN A 5 59.18 -22.90 -71.20
C GLN A 5 57.85 -23.21 -70.48
N HIS A 6 57.71 -24.44 -70.00
CA HIS A 6 56.67 -24.88 -69.08
C HIS A 6 57.03 -24.41 -67.66
N THR A 7 56.22 -23.55 -67.06
CA THR A 7 56.35 -23.18 -65.63
C THR A 7 55.26 -23.85 -64.80
N LYS A 8 55.68 -24.83 -63.99
CA LYS A 8 54.97 -25.33 -62.81
C LYS A 8 55.06 -24.28 -61.70
N ILE A 9 53.93 -23.81 -61.15
CA ILE A 9 53.91 -23.15 -59.82
C ILE A 9 52.79 -23.76 -58.96
N LYS A 10 53.25 -24.65 -58.09
CA LYS A 10 52.87 -24.97 -56.70
C LYS A 10 51.66 -24.22 -56.11
N VAL A 11 50.60 -24.97 -55.81
CA VAL A 11 49.57 -24.60 -54.83
C VAL A 11 50.07 -25.05 -53.45
N THR A 12 50.17 -24.12 -52.50
CA THR A 12 50.35 -24.42 -51.07
C THR A 12 48.99 -24.25 -50.38
N PRO A 13 48.42 -25.26 -49.72
CA PRO A 13 47.36 -25.06 -48.76
C PRO A 13 47.98 -24.93 -47.36
N GLY A 14 47.52 -23.95 -46.57
CA GLY A 14 47.95 -23.89 -45.18
C GLY A 14 47.63 -22.57 -44.49
N LEU A 15 46.35 -22.31 -44.22
CA LEU A 15 45.98 -21.44 -43.10
C LEU A 15 44.75 -21.99 -42.38
N SER A 16 45.07 -22.77 -41.35
CA SER A 16 44.33 -23.19 -40.15
C SER A 16 42.86 -22.77 -40.01
N ASN A 17 41.96 -23.75 -40.18
CA ASN A 17 40.54 -23.67 -39.77
C ASN A 17 40.33 -23.82 -38.25
N ASN A 18 41.37 -24.13 -37.47
CA ASN A 18 41.18 -24.50 -36.06
C ASN A 18 40.92 -23.30 -35.14
N LYS A 19 41.33 -22.08 -35.53
CA LYS A 19 41.20 -20.90 -34.65
C LYS A 19 39.78 -20.29 -34.60
N LEU A 20 38.94 -20.60 -35.58
CA LEU A 20 37.57 -20.07 -35.67
C LEU A 20 36.58 -20.88 -34.82
N MET A 21 36.76 -22.22 -34.76
CA MET A 21 35.89 -23.11 -33.99
C MET A 21 36.04 -22.95 -32.47
N ASP A 22 37.25 -22.64 -31.98
CA ASP A 22 37.46 -22.42 -30.54
C ASP A 22 36.83 -21.10 -30.05
N SER A 23 36.75 -20.08 -30.92
CA SER A 23 36.10 -18.79 -30.62
C SER A 23 34.58 -18.92 -30.50
N GLU A 24 33.92 -19.68 -31.37
CA GLU A 24 32.47 -19.90 -31.30
C GLU A 24 32.06 -20.77 -30.11
N LYS A 25 32.92 -21.70 -29.70
CA LYS A 25 32.64 -22.60 -28.58
C LYS A 25 32.77 -21.88 -27.23
N SER A 26 33.83 -21.08 -27.07
CA SER A 26 34.04 -20.25 -25.88
C SER A 26 32.93 -19.21 -25.70
N GLN A 27 32.46 -18.59 -26.79
CA GLN A 27 31.40 -17.58 -26.76
C GLN A 27 30.01 -18.18 -26.46
N LYS A 28 29.79 -19.46 -26.78
CA LYS A 28 28.57 -20.20 -26.40
C LYS A 28 28.55 -20.60 -24.93
N GLU A 29 29.70 -20.95 -24.36
CA GLU A 29 29.83 -21.29 -22.93
C GLU A 29 29.62 -20.06 -22.05
N GLU A 30 30.23 -18.91 -22.37
CA GLU A 30 30.00 -17.64 -21.64
C GLU A 30 28.53 -17.18 -21.71
N SER A 31 27.87 -17.39 -22.86
CA SER A 31 26.45 -17.08 -23.01
C SER A 31 25.57 -17.97 -22.14
N MET A 32 25.83 -19.28 -22.08
CA MET A 32 25.06 -20.20 -21.24
C MET A 32 25.24 -19.95 -19.74
N GLU A 33 26.45 -19.58 -19.31
CA GLU A 33 26.70 -19.18 -17.92
C GLU A 33 25.94 -17.89 -17.55
N ALA A 34 25.94 -16.89 -18.43
CA ALA A 34 25.18 -15.65 -18.21
C ALA A 34 23.67 -15.90 -18.10
N TRP A 35 23.11 -16.80 -18.92
CA TRP A 35 21.69 -17.17 -18.82
C TRP A 35 21.37 -17.91 -17.53
N LEU A 36 22.30 -18.73 -17.04
CA LEU A 36 22.14 -19.44 -15.76
C LEU A 36 22.15 -18.46 -14.58
N GLU A 37 23.05 -17.47 -14.57
CA GLU A 37 23.08 -16.42 -13.55
C GLU A 37 21.78 -15.59 -13.53
N VAL A 38 21.26 -15.23 -14.70
CA VAL A 38 19.99 -14.50 -14.82
C VAL A 38 18.82 -15.35 -14.29
N LEU A 39 18.79 -16.65 -14.60
CA LEU A 39 17.78 -17.58 -14.07
C LEU A 39 17.86 -17.69 -12.54
N ILE A 40 19.06 -17.86 -11.99
CA ILE A 40 19.28 -17.93 -10.55
C ILE A 40 18.84 -16.62 -9.87
N GLY A 41 19.23 -15.47 -10.42
CA GLY A 41 18.82 -14.16 -9.91
C GLY A 41 17.30 -13.96 -9.94
N THR A 42 16.64 -14.43 -10.99
CA THR A 42 15.18 -14.33 -11.12
C THR A 42 14.46 -15.22 -10.11
N VAL A 43 14.92 -16.46 -9.93
CA VAL A 43 14.35 -17.40 -8.95
C VAL A 43 14.56 -16.90 -7.53
N LEU A 44 15.78 -16.44 -7.20
CA LEU A 44 16.07 -15.85 -5.88
C LEU A 44 15.24 -14.60 -5.63
N GLY A 45 15.10 -13.72 -6.63
CA GLY A 45 14.23 -12.54 -6.56
C GLY A 45 12.77 -12.89 -6.30
N LEU A 46 12.26 -13.94 -6.95
CA LEU A 46 10.90 -14.45 -6.73
C LEU A 46 10.72 -15.01 -5.31
N VAL A 47 11.68 -15.79 -4.81
CA VAL A 47 11.61 -16.37 -3.45
C VAL A 47 11.66 -15.29 -2.38
N VAL A 48 12.55 -14.30 -2.52
CA VAL A 48 12.66 -13.17 -1.59
C VAL A 48 11.42 -12.27 -1.67
N GLY A 49 10.92 -11.99 -2.88
CA GLY A 49 9.71 -11.21 -3.10
C GLY A 49 8.45 -11.87 -2.52
N ALA A 50 8.28 -13.18 -2.75
CA ALA A 50 7.16 -13.95 -2.21
C ALA A 50 7.27 -14.08 -0.69
N GLY A 51 8.47 -14.37 -0.16
CA GLY A 51 8.71 -14.51 1.27
C GLY A 51 8.47 -13.21 2.04
N SER A 52 8.97 -12.08 1.54
CA SER A 52 8.74 -10.77 2.15
C SER A 52 7.27 -10.35 2.11
N THR A 53 6.58 -10.60 1.00
CA THR A 53 5.13 -10.34 0.88
C THR A 53 4.32 -11.21 1.85
N TYR A 54 4.67 -12.48 1.98
CA TYR A 54 4.03 -13.41 2.92
C TYR A 54 4.24 -12.95 4.37
N ILE A 55 5.47 -12.62 4.76
CA ILE A 55 5.77 -12.09 6.10
C ILE A 55 4.98 -10.80 6.36
N PHE A 56 4.90 -9.89 5.38
CA PHE A 56 4.13 -8.67 5.51
C PHE A 56 2.63 -8.94 5.69
N MET A 57 2.05 -9.86 4.91
CA MET A 57 0.63 -10.23 5.03
C MET A 57 0.33 -10.95 6.36
N VAL A 58 1.22 -11.80 6.84
CA VAL A 58 1.04 -12.54 8.11
C VAL A 58 1.26 -11.63 9.32
N ARG A 59 2.23 -10.72 9.25
CA ARG A 59 2.60 -9.82 10.37
C ARG A 59 1.70 -8.57 10.44
N SER A 60 1.01 -8.22 9.36
CA SER A 60 0.07 -7.10 9.31
C SER A 60 -1.13 -7.41 8.41
N PRO A 61 -1.98 -8.39 8.80
CA PRO A 61 -3.20 -8.64 8.07
C PRO A 61 -4.05 -7.37 8.09
N LYS A 62 -4.37 -6.84 6.90
CA LYS A 62 -5.28 -5.70 6.76
C LYS A 62 -6.64 -6.14 7.29
N LYS A 63 -6.95 -5.81 8.55
CA LYS A 63 -8.27 -6.06 9.12
C LYS A 63 -9.32 -5.41 8.21
N PRO A 64 -10.40 -6.12 7.84
CA PRO A 64 -11.45 -5.53 7.04
C PRO A 64 -12.02 -4.31 7.77
N PRO A 65 -12.47 -3.26 7.06
CA PRO A 65 -13.07 -2.10 7.69
C PRO A 65 -14.27 -2.52 8.55
N MET A 66 -14.51 -1.78 9.63
CA MET A 66 -15.68 -1.99 10.50
C MET A 66 -16.97 -1.94 9.65
N SER A 67 -17.91 -2.84 9.95
CA SER A 67 -19.17 -2.90 9.22
C SER A 67 -20.02 -1.66 9.49
N TYR A 68 -20.88 -1.29 8.52
CA TYR A 68 -21.81 -0.17 8.68
C TYR A 68 -22.72 -0.34 9.92
N LYS A 69 -23.18 -1.57 10.19
CA LYS A 69 -24.08 -1.87 11.31
C LYS A 69 -23.38 -1.63 12.64
N ASP A 70 -22.21 -2.23 12.84
CA ASP A 70 -21.44 -2.09 14.08
C ASP A 70 -21.04 -0.63 14.31
N PHE A 71 -20.65 0.08 13.24
CA PHE A 71 -20.34 1.50 13.31
C PHE A 71 -21.55 2.31 13.77
N LYS A 72 -22.71 2.12 13.11
CA LYS A 72 -23.92 2.85 13.43
C LYS A 72 -24.38 2.55 14.86
N GLU A 73 -24.35 1.28 15.26
CA GLU A 73 -24.71 0.85 16.60
C GLU A 73 -23.78 1.45 17.67
N THR A 74 -22.47 1.40 17.44
CA THR A 74 -21.48 1.84 18.42
C THR A 74 -21.40 3.36 18.56
N PHE A 75 -21.48 4.10 17.45
CA PHE A 75 -21.16 5.54 17.43
C PHE A 75 -22.37 6.46 17.27
N HIS A 76 -23.47 5.96 16.73
CA HIS A 76 -24.67 6.78 16.49
C HIS A 76 -25.85 6.36 17.37
N ASP A 77 -26.11 5.05 17.49
CA ASP A 77 -27.27 4.55 18.24
C ASP A 77 -26.95 4.31 19.73
N SER A 78 -25.67 4.14 20.09
CA SER A 78 -25.22 4.01 21.48
C SER A 78 -25.34 5.32 22.25
N MET A 79 -25.88 5.24 23.46
CA MET A 79 -25.92 6.32 24.45
C MET A 79 -24.73 6.28 25.43
N SER A 80 -23.77 5.37 25.23
CA SER A 80 -22.65 5.15 26.14
C SER A 80 -21.38 5.83 25.65
N ASP A 81 -21.02 6.96 26.28
CA ASP A 81 -19.76 7.68 26.04
C ASP A 81 -18.54 6.78 26.25
N ASN A 82 -18.59 5.88 27.25
CA ASN A 82 -17.52 4.93 27.55
C ASN A 82 -17.31 3.92 26.41
N LEU A 83 -18.40 3.41 25.82
CA LEU A 83 -18.31 2.49 24.68
C LEU A 83 -17.71 3.18 23.45
N ILE A 84 -18.14 4.42 23.19
CA ILE A 84 -17.65 5.24 22.08
C ILE A 84 -16.16 5.52 22.24
N MET A 85 -15.74 6.04 23.40
CA MET A 85 -14.35 6.39 23.68
C MET A 85 -13.44 5.16 23.75
N GLY A 86 -13.94 4.06 24.32
CA GLY A 86 -13.24 2.78 24.34
C GLY A 86 -13.00 2.26 22.93
N THR A 87 -14.02 2.29 22.07
CA THR A 87 -13.91 1.86 20.67
C THR A 87 -12.97 2.76 19.87
N LEU A 88 -13.01 4.09 20.05
CA LEU A 88 -12.04 5.00 19.43
C LEU A 88 -10.61 4.67 19.85
N ARG A 89 -10.38 4.39 21.14
CA ARG A 89 -9.05 4.02 21.66
C ARG A 89 -8.55 2.71 21.03
N GLU A 90 -9.41 1.70 20.90
CA GLU A 90 -9.10 0.45 20.20
C GLU A 90 -8.77 0.69 18.72
N MET A 91 -9.44 1.64 18.07
CA MET A 91 -9.11 2.03 16.69
C MET A 91 -7.74 2.68 16.58
N TYR A 92 -7.39 3.59 17.51
CA TYR A 92 -6.06 4.21 17.55
C TYR A 92 -4.94 3.21 17.80
N ARG A 93 -5.20 2.18 18.63
CA ARG A 93 -4.25 1.09 18.89
C ARG A 93 -4.14 0.10 17.72
N GLY A 94 -5.07 0.13 16.77
CA GLY A 94 -5.14 -0.84 15.67
C GLY A 94 -5.81 -2.16 16.04
N ASP A 95 -6.40 -2.25 17.24
CA ASP A 95 -7.15 -3.40 17.70
C ASP A 95 -8.48 -3.52 16.94
N LYS A 96 -9.15 -2.38 16.71
CA LYS A 96 -10.34 -2.29 15.85
C LYS A 96 -10.05 -1.56 14.53
N PRO A 97 -10.63 -2.02 13.41
CA PRO A 97 -10.52 -1.31 12.14
C PRO A 97 -11.39 -0.06 12.14
N TYR A 98 -10.96 0.97 11.40
CA TYR A 98 -11.79 2.16 11.15
C TYR A 98 -12.94 1.83 10.19
N PRO A 99 -14.11 2.49 10.33
CA PRO A 99 -15.24 2.36 9.40
C PRO A 99 -14.94 3.06 8.07
N ARG A 100 -15.62 2.70 6.99
CA ARG A 100 -15.43 3.37 5.70
C ARG A 100 -15.97 4.81 5.75
N TRP A 101 -15.30 5.74 5.06
CA TRP A 101 -15.80 7.12 4.95
C TRP A 101 -17.23 7.21 4.42
N LYS A 102 -17.59 6.36 3.44
CA LYS A 102 -18.95 6.29 2.88
C LYS A 102 -20.00 6.01 3.96
N ASP A 103 -19.68 5.16 4.93
CA ASP A 103 -20.57 4.79 6.02
C ASP A 103 -20.70 5.93 7.04
N ILE A 104 -19.59 6.58 7.36
CA ILE A 104 -19.56 7.79 8.21
C ILE A 104 -20.43 8.90 7.60
N ALA A 105 -20.22 9.20 6.31
CA ALA A 105 -20.96 10.23 5.59
C ALA A 105 -22.47 9.90 5.52
N LYS A 106 -22.82 8.62 5.34
CA LYS A 106 -24.20 8.17 5.33
C LYS A 106 -24.90 8.37 6.68
N VAL A 107 -24.19 8.16 7.79
CA VAL A 107 -24.75 8.33 9.14
C VAL A 107 -24.86 9.82 9.51
N TYR A 108 -23.76 10.57 9.39
CA TYR A 108 -23.70 11.94 9.93
C TYR A 108 -23.99 13.05 8.92
N LEU A 109 -23.57 12.90 7.67
CA LEU A 109 -23.66 14.00 6.68
C LEU A 109 -24.95 13.97 5.87
N ALA A 110 -25.61 12.81 5.75
CA ALA A 110 -26.83 12.67 4.97
C ALA A 110 -28.07 13.31 5.61
N ARG A 111 -28.16 13.34 6.95
CA ARG A 111 -29.37 13.77 7.67
C ARG A 111 -29.35 15.20 8.21
N LYS A 112 -28.21 15.91 8.14
CA LYS A 112 -28.02 17.29 8.65
C LYS A 112 -28.77 17.56 9.97
N ALA A 113 -28.67 16.63 10.92
CA ALA A 113 -29.33 16.72 12.22
C ALA A 113 -28.32 17.19 13.25
N ASP A 114 -28.77 17.90 14.29
CA ASP A 114 -27.89 18.25 15.40
C ASP A 114 -27.35 16.97 16.05
N ILE A 115 -26.02 16.92 16.17
CA ILE A 115 -25.31 15.78 16.75
C ILE A 115 -24.81 16.14 18.15
N PRO A 116 -24.91 15.24 19.14
CA PRO A 116 -24.42 15.50 20.48
C PRO A 116 -22.89 15.69 20.50
N PRO A 117 -22.33 16.32 21.55
CA PRO A 117 -20.90 16.66 21.61
C PRO A 117 -19.96 15.46 21.46
N ILE A 118 -20.32 14.30 22.04
CA ILE A 118 -19.57 13.04 21.90
C ILE A 118 -19.50 12.59 20.43
N GLN A 119 -20.62 12.69 19.70
CA GLN A 119 -20.68 12.33 18.28
C GLN A 119 -19.96 13.35 17.41
N SER A 120 -19.99 14.64 17.78
CA SER A 120 -19.14 15.66 17.15
C SER A 120 -17.65 15.32 17.29
N TYR A 121 -17.21 14.92 18.47
CA TYR A 121 -15.83 14.49 18.69
C TYR A 121 -15.44 13.26 17.85
N VAL A 122 -16.32 12.25 17.79
CA VAL A 122 -16.14 11.06 16.94
C VAL A 122 -16.03 11.46 15.47
N LEU A 123 -16.97 12.26 14.97
CA LEU A 123 -17.00 12.68 13.58
C LEU A 123 -15.75 13.47 13.21
N TRP A 124 -15.29 14.38 14.08
CA TRP A 124 -14.05 15.12 13.88
C TRP A 124 -12.83 14.20 13.82
N THR A 125 -12.71 13.29 14.79
CA THR A 125 -11.64 12.29 14.86
C THR A 125 -11.55 11.47 13.57
N LEU A 126 -12.69 10.98 13.09
CA LEU A 126 -12.76 10.20 11.85
C LEU A 126 -12.46 11.09 10.63
N ALA A 127 -12.93 12.32 10.60
CA ALA A 127 -12.64 13.26 9.51
C ALA A 127 -11.14 13.59 9.43
N VAL A 128 -10.45 13.73 10.56
CA VAL A 128 -8.99 13.90 10.60
C VAL A 128 -8.28 12.68 10.01
N LYS A 129 -8.69 11.46 10.42
CA LYS A 129 -8.14 10.21 9.89
C LYS A 129 -8.27 10.11 8.37
N TYR A 130 -9.39 10.54 7.80
CA TYR A 130 -9.67 10.47 6.36
C TYR A 130 -9.30 11.75 5.58
N LYS A 131 -8.76 12.79 6.22
CA LYS A 131 -8.48 14.11 5.63
C LYS A 131 -9.72 14.78 5.02
N LYS A 132 -10.86 14.68 5.72
CA LYS A 132 -12.19 15.13 5.29
C LYS A 132 -12.77 16.25 6.16
N GLN A 133 -11.93 16.93 6.94
CA GLN A 133 -12.34 17.97 7.88
C GLN A 133 -13.16 19.08 7.20
N ARG A 134 -12.76 19.51 5.99
CA ARG A 134 -13.48 20.55 5.23
C ARG A 134 -14.91 20.15 4.89
N GLU A 135 -15.18 18.86 4.63
CA GLU A 135 -16.54 18.37 4.34
C GLU A 135 -17.40 18.38 5.60
N VAL A 136 -16.82 18.00 6.74
CA VAL A 136 -17.50 18.04 8.04
C VAL A 136 -17.81 19.47 8.47
N LEU A 137 -16.86 20.40 8.38
CA LEU A 137 -17.08 21.79 8.81
C LEU A 137 -18.15 22.53 8.00
N LYS A 138 -18.40 22.12 6.75
CA LYS A 138 -19.51 22.66 5.95
C LYS A 138 -20.88 22.28 6.52
N VAL A 139 -20.98 21.13 7.17
CA VAL A 139 -22.24 20.64 7.75
C VAL A 139 -22.32 20.95 9.25
N TYR A 140 -21.19 20.82 9.95
CA TYR A 140 -21.05 20.97 11.40
C TYR A 140 -19.86 21.91 11.71
N PRO A 141 -20.05 23.24 11.67
CA PRO A 141 -18.96 24.20 11.89
C PRO A 141 -18.40 24.18 13.32
N ALA A 142 -19.23 23.83 14.31
CA ALA A 142 -18.82 23.73 15.71
C ALA A 142 -18.05 22.44 16.06
N CYS A 143 -17.93 21.50 15.11
CA CYS A 143 -17.35 20.17 15.35
C CYS A 143 -15.88 20.25 15.78
N GLU A 144 -15.09 21.12 15.15
CA GLU A 144 -13.69 21.35 15.52
C GLU A 144 -13.54 21.94 16.93
N LYS A 145 -14.35 22.95 17.25
CA LYS A 145 -14.31 23.62 18.56
C LYS A 145 -14.66 22.65 19.68
N THR A 146 -15.69 21.84 19.46
CA THR A 146 -16.14 20.79 20.39
C THR A 146 -15.02 19.78 20.62
N ALA A 147 -14.38 19.30 19.54
CA ALA A 147 -13.32 18.32 19.66
C ALA A 147 -12.08 18.85 20.40
N ARG A 148 -11.65 20.08 20.10
CA ARG A 148 -10.55 20.73 20.83
C ARG A 148 -10.89 20.95 22.31
N GLY A 149 -12.16 21.23 22.64
CA GLY A 149 -12.61 21.34 24.02
C GLY A 149 -12.45 20.02 24.77
N VAL A 150 -12.89 18.93 24.16
CA VAL A 150 -12.79 17.57 24.73
C VAL A 150 -11.32 17.16 24.93
N GLU A 151 -10.44 17.43 23.96
CA GLU A 151 -9.00 17.15 24.06
C GLU A 151 -8.33 17.92 25.23
N ARG A 152 -8.86 19.10 25.56
CA ARG A 152 -8.40 19.91 26.71
C ARG A 152 -9.02 19.46 28.05
N GLY A 153 -9.78 18.36 28.06
CA GLY A 153 -10.42 17.82 29.26
C GLY A 153 -11.74 18.47 29.63
N VAL A 154 -12.37 19.23 28.72
CA VAL A 154 -13.73 19.73 28.95
C VAL A 154 -14.71 18.56 28.85
N PRO A 155 -15.53 18.29 29.88
CA PRO A 155 -16.52 17.22 29.83
C PRO A 155 -17.54 17.47 28.72
N PHE A 156 -18.00 16.39 28.06
CA PHE A 156 -18.94 16.47 26.93
C PHE A 156 -20.22 17.23 27.26
N SER A 157 -20.69 17.17 28.51
CA SER A 157 -21.86 17.91 29.01
C SER A 157 -21.69 19.43 28.97
N LYS A 158 -20.46 19.95 28.93
CA LYS A 158 -20.14 21.38 28.84
C LYS A 158 -19.58 21.78 27.48
N ALA A 159 -19.31 20.80 26.61
CA ALA A 159 -18.86 21.03 25.25
C ALA A 159 -20.08 21.33 24.36
N GLU A 160 -20.82 22.40 24.66
CA GLU A 160 -21.92 22.83 23.80
C GLU A 160 -21.40 23.29 22.43
N PRO A 161 -22.06 22.89 21.34
CA PRO A 161 -21.93 23.59 20.07
C PRO A 161 -22.70 24.91 20.20
N ARG A 162 -22.10 25.92 20.83
CA ARG A 162 -22.66 27.28 20.76
C ARG A 162 -22.47 27.80 19.34
N ASN A 163 -23.59 27.90 18.63
CA ASN A 163 -23.73 28.62 17.36
C ASN A 163 -23.24 30.05 17.48
#